data_AF-A0A8J5PKL3-F1
#
_entry.id   AF-A0A8J5PKL3-F1
#
_cell.length_a   1.000
_cell.length_b   1.000
_cell.length_c   1.000
_cell.angle_alpha   90.00
_cell.angle_beta   90.00
_cell.angle_gamma   90.00
#
_symmetry.space_group_name_H-M   'P 1'
#
loop_
_entity.id
_entity.type
_entity.pdbx_description
1 polymer ?
#
loop_
_entity_poly.entity_id
_entity_poly.type
_entity_poly.pdbx_seq_one_letter_code
_entity_poly.pdbx_strand_id
1 'polypeptide(L)'
;MRDYLDQEPGSVEKGQYFTSLVTALSHDQPFYFDDKTPWDNLSYFVSVGTLQLTVLREQHLFYSQIYGHENHQAAKHKKDLEDAVKKYLTARNQIVAECLKYHKDQIKEEWHEKDAGYFNANAVSLKNPLRKVDEPFKWDDMSPLGKYKFQCRRKQFQTWVDTGYKAQVEAHLSPSFSWPLYFPTPYADLRSENSAHVDEGQITETTVRRLMMDYPGWMGDGANFSIGYDVCYFDHEDLFRKHGPITKVILHAGDRLDGIELWYGDQRADIRGAKSGYQQKTLELKTGEMITGLWANGGSDVLTAMKLSTTSQDGQARGTISVARDGIEPSAWNYSFDGHKGGLKNDETKRLLWFCGWSIGNGEPYIYRLLPVFGHYQTWGPLQ
;
A
#
# COMPACT_ATOMS: atom_id res chain seq x y z
N MET A 1 -41.55 9.20 -17.15
CA MET A 1 -41.00 10.09 -16.11
C MET A 1 -39.99 10.95 -16.86
N ARG A 2 -40.10 12.29 -16.86
CA ARG A 2 -39.08 13.13 -17.53
C ARG A 2 -37.90 13.26 -16.59
N ASP A 3 -36.70 12.98 -17.07
CA ASP A 3 -35.50 12.96 -16.24
C ASP A 3 -34.90 14.36 -16.11
N TYR A 4 -34.01 14.57 -15.12
CA TYR A 4 -33.30 15.84 -14.89
C TYR A 4 -32.55 16.33 -16.16
N LEU A 5 -32.03 15.38 -16.95
CA LEU A 5 -31.32 15.65 -18.20
C LEU A 5 -32.24 16.13 -19.33
N ASP A 6 -33.54 15.83 -19.26
CA ASP A 6 -34.52 16.23 -20.27
C ASP A 6 -35.06 17.65 -20.04
N GLN A 7 -34.69 18.31 -18.93
CA GLN A 7 -35.15 19.65 -18.59
C GLN A 7 -34.28 20.73 -19.23
N GLU A 8 -34.94 21.75 -19.79
CA GLU A 8 -34.24 22.90 -20.37
C GLU A 8 -33.37 23.61 -19.31
N PRO A 9 -32.15 24.04 -19.67
CA PRO A 9 -31.32 24.87 -18.80
C PRO A 9 -32.09 26.08 -18.27
N GLY A 10 -32.04 26.27 -16.96
CA GLY A 10 -32.69 27.38 -16.25
C GLY A 10 -34.19 27.21 -16.03
N SER A 11 -34.80 26.07 -16.36
CA SER A 11 -36.21 25.83 -16.08
C SER A 11 -36.49 25.68 -14.58
N VAL A 12 -37.73 26.02 -14.17
CA VAL A 12 -38.18 25.88 -12.78
C VAL A 12 -38.10 24.41 -12.35
N GLU A 13 -38.48 23.49 -13.23
CA GLU A 13 -38.44 22.05 -12.98
C GLU A 13 -37.01 21.58 -12.74
N LYS A 14 -36.03 22.02 -13.54
CA LYS A 14 -34.62 21.66 -13.37
C LYS A 14 -34.09 22.10 -12.01
N GLY A 15 -34.37 23.35 -11.63
CA GLY A 15 -33.99 23.90 -10.33
C GLY A 15 -34.64 23.15 -9.17
N GLN A 16 -35.91 22.74 -9.30
CA GLN A 16 -36.62 21.94 -8.30
C GLN A 16 -35.99 20.55 -8.15
N TYR A 17 -35.75 19.82 -9.26
CA TYR A 17 -35.11 18.51 -9.23
C TYR A 17 -33.73 18.56 -8.57
N PHE A 18 -32.90 19.57 -8.94
CA PHE A 18 -31.58 19.72 -8.36
C PHE A 18 -31.63 20.03 -6.86
N THR A 19 -32.56 20.92 -6.44
CA THR A 19 -32.76 21.22 -5.02
C THR A 19 -33.21 19.99 -4.23
N SER A 20 -34.11 19.18 -4.80
CA SER A 20 -34.53 17.93 -4.19
C SER A 20 -33.37 16.95 -4.03
N LEU A 21 -32.48 16.85 -5.02
CA LEU A 21 -31.28 16.02 -4.92
C LEU A 21 -30.32 16.49 -3.82
N VAL A 22 -29.99 17.79 -3.78
CA VAL A 22 -29.14 18.39 -2.72
C VAL A 22 -29.74 18.12 -1.33
N THR A 23 -31.05 18.31 -1.21
CA THR A 23 -31.78 18.15 0.05
C THR A 23 -31.83 16.70 0.49
N ALA A 24 -32.12 15.77 -0.42
CA ALA A 24 -32.17 14.34 -0.13
C ALA A 24 -30.81 13.83 0.34
N LEU A 25 -29.73 14.14 -0.38
CA LEU A 25 -28.38 13.75 0.03
C LEU A 25 -28.05 14.31 1.42
N SER A 26 -28.33 15.59 1.67
CA SER A 26 -28.04 16.21 2.97
C SER A 26 -28.89 15.62 4.11
N HIS A 27 -30.17 15.32 3.86
CA HIS A 27 -31.08 14.74 4.85
C HIS A 27 -30.69 13.31 5.20
N ASP A 28 -30.34 12.51 4.19
CA ASP A 28 -30.02 11.10 4.35
C ASP A 28 -28.57 10.85 4.80
N GLN A 29 -27.74 11.90 4.90
CA GLN A 29 -26.34 11.82 5.30
C GLN A 29 -26.07 10.89 6.49
N PRO A 30 -26.84 10.95 7.60
CA PRO A 30 -26.59 10.08 8.76
C PRO A 30 -26.68 8.58 8.47
N PHE A 31 -27.36 8.15 7.40
CA PHE A 31 -27.50 6.73 7.05
C PHE A 31 -26.27 6.15 6.36
N TYR A 32 -25.45 7.00 5.73
CA TYR A 32 -24.30 6.55 4.95
C TYR A 32 -22.99 7.23 5.39
N PHE A 33 -23.05 8.23 6.28
CA PHE A 33 -21.89 8.94 6.78
C PHE A 33 -22.16 9.58 8.15
N ASP A 34 -21.40 9.15 9.17
CA ASP A 34 -21.29 9.80 10.47
C ASP A 34 -19.87 10.34 10.62
N ASP A 35 -19.75 11.63 10.94
CA ASP A 35 -18.47 12.32 11.13
C ASP A 35 -17.68 11.76 12.31
N LYS A 36 -18.36 11.14 13.29
CA LYS A 36 -17.72 10.59 14.48
C LYS A 36 -17.16 9.19 14.23
N THR A 37 -17.83 8.40 13.40
CA THR A 37 -17.45 7.02 13.11
C THR A 37 -17.51 6.71 11.60
N PRO A 38 -16.77 7.45 10.76
CA PRO A 38 -16.87 7.30 9.30
C PRO A 38 -16.46 5.92 8.78
N TRP A 39 -15.74 5.13 9.58
CA TRP A 39 -15.35 3.76 9.27
C TRP A 39 -16.52 2.76 9.33
N ASP A 40 -17.61 3.05 10.05
CA ASP A 40 -18.76 2.14 10.16
C ASP A 40 -19.53 2.01 8.83
N ASN A 41 -19.41 3.01 7.95
CA ASN A 41 -20.09 3.08 6.65
C ASN A 41 -19.12 3.13 5.46
N LEU A 42 -17.97 2.45 5.57
CA LEU A 42 -16.89 2.47 4.57
C LEU A 42 -17.40 2.19 3.13
N SER A 43 -18.30 1.24 2.98
CA SER A 43 -18.86 0.81 1.68
C SER A 43 -19.58 1.92 0.91
N TYR A 44 -20.14 2.91 1.62
CA TYR A 44 -20.88 4.03 1.01
C TYR A 44 -20.05 5.30 0.94
N PHE A 45 -19.05 5.43 1.83
CA PHE A 45 -18.30 6.66 2.06
C PHE A 45 -17.78 7.31 0.78
N VAL A 46 -17.06 6.55 -0.05
CA VAL A 46 -16.44 7.08 -1.27
C VAL A 46 -17.49 7.45 -2.31
N SER A 47 -18.44 6.55 -2.58
CA SER A 47 -19.44 6.73 -3.64
C SER A 47 -20.37 7.90 -3.33
N VAL A 48 -20.95 7.94 -2.13
CA VAL A 48 -21.90 8.98 -1.75
C VAL A 48 -21.19 10.29 -1.44
N GLY A 49 -20.00 10.25 -0.84
CA GLY A 49 -19.16 11.44 -0.67
C GLY A 49 -18.83 12.10 -2.01
N THR A 50 -18.46 11.30 -3.02
CA THR A 50 -18.22 11.81 -4.38
C THR A 50 -19.48 12.44 -4.98
N LEU A 51 -20.65 11.79 -4.85
CA LEU A 51 -21.91 12.36 -5.33
C LEU A 51 -22.24 13.71 -4.67
N GLN A 52 -22.09 13.81 -3.34
CA GLN A 52 -22.32 15.06 -2.60
C GLN A 52 -21.38 16.17 -3.09
N LEU A 53 -20.09 15.88 -3.23
CA LEU A 53 -19.10 16.85 -3.72
C LEU A 53 -19.39 17.30 -5.15
N THR A 54 -19.80 16.38 -6.02
CA THR A 54 -20.22 16.70 -7.40
C THR A 54 -21.43 17.62 -7.41
N VAL A 55 -22.48 17.30 -6.66
CA VAL A 55 -23.70 18.12 -6.61
C VAL A 55 -23.40 19.52 -6.07
N LEU A 56 -22.59 19.66 -5.02
CA LEU A 56 -22.20 20.96 -4.49
C LEU A 56 -21.34 21.77 -5.48
N ARG A 57 -20.45 21.11 -6.23
CA ARG A 57 -19.65 21.74 -7.29
C ARG A 57 -20.53 22.25 -8.43
N GLU A 58 -21.46 21.42 -8.90
CA GLU A 58 -22.42 21.80 -9.93
C GLU A 58 -23.27 23.00 -9.49
N GLN A 59 -23.74 22.99 -8.24
CA GLN A 59 -24.48 24.13 -7.67
C GLN A 59 -23.65 25.42 -7.64
N HIS A 60 -22.37 25.31 -7.33
CA HIS A 60 -21.47 26.45 -7.29
C HIS A 60 -21.17 27.02 -8.68
N LEU A 61 -20.83 26.16 -9.65
CA LEU A 61 -20.34 26.54 -10.97
C LEU A 61 -21.45 26.89 -11.97
N PHE A 62 -22.55 26.12 -11.95
CA PHE A 62 -23.58 26.17 -12.98
C PHE A 62 -24.92 26.67 -12.45
N TYR A 63 -24.92 27.40 -11.33
CA TYR A 63 -26.12 27.86 -10.65
C TYR A 63 -27.14 28.51 -11.60
N SER A 64 -26.73 29.47 -12.42
CA SER A 64 -27.64 30.17 -13.34
C SER A 64 -28.23 29.24 -14.41
N GLN A 65 -27.47 28.22 -14.84
CA GLN A 65 -27.95 27.20 -15.79
C GLN A 65 -28.88 26.19 -15.14
N ILE A 66 -28.79 26.00 -13.82
CA ILE A 66 -29.65 25.09 -13.06
C ILE A 66 -30.96 25.80 -12.66
N TYR A 67 -30.86 27.03 -12.16
CA TYR A 67 -31.95 27.75 -11.50
C TYR A 67 -32.56 28.89 -12.34
N GLY A 68 -31.94 29.27 -13.46
CA GLY A 68 -32.48 30.28 -14.40
C GLY A 68 -32.29 31.73 -13.96
N HIS A 69 -31.54 31.98 -12.89
CA HIS A 69 -31.27 33.33 -12.37
C HIS A 69 -29.88 33.43 -11.75
N GLU A 70 -29.44 34.66 -11.46
CA GLU A 70 -28.14 34.90 -10.83
C GLU A 70 -28.06 34.28 -9.43
N ASN A 71 -26.85 33.87 -9.06
CA ASN A 71 -26.57 33.29 -7.76
C ASN A 71 -26.25 34.38 -6.72
N HIS A 72 -27.27 34.91 -6.06
CA HIS A 72 -27.09 35.87 -4.96
C HIS A 72 -26.39 35.27 -3.72
N GLN A 73 -26.20 33.94 -3.67
CA GLN A 73 -25.54 33.22 -2.58
C GLN A 73 -24.23 32.54 -3.04
N ALA A 74 -23.58 33.04 -4.10
CA ALA A 74 -22.38 32.42 -4.67
C ALA A 74 -21.27 32.14 -3.65
N ALA A 75 -21.02 33.08 -2.73
CA ALA A 75 -20.03 32.91 -1.66
C ALA A 75 -20.40 31.78 -0.68
N LYS A 76 -21.70 31.59 -0.42
CA LYS A 76 -22.19 30.51 0.44
C LYS A 76 -22.01 29.16 -0.24
N HIS A 77 -22.47 28.98 -1.49
CA HIS A 77 -22.30 27.69 -2.19
C HIS A 77 -20.83 27.32 -2.38
N LYS A 78 -19.95 28.31 -2.60
CA LYS A 78 -18.49 28.11 -2.60
C LYS A 78 -18.01 27.56 -1.25
N LYS A 79 -18.42 28.20 -0.16
CA LYS A 79 -18.05 27.80 1.21
C LYS A 79 -18.59 26.41 1.56
N ASP A 80 -19.84 26.11 1.21
CA ASP A 80 -20.48 24.81 1.46
C ASP A 80 -19.70 23.67 0.76
N LEU A 81 -19.25 23.89 -0.48
CA LEU A 81 -18.38 22.97 -1.19
C LEU A 81 -17.01 22.80 -0.49
N GLU A 82 -16.35 23.90 -0.14
CA GLU A 82 -15.03 23.85 0.53
C GLU A 82 -15.10 23.13 1.89
N ASP A 83 -16.13 23.40 2.67
CA ASP A 83 -16.34 22.79 3.98
C ASP A 83 -16.67 21.30 3.81
N ALA A 84 -17.46 20.91 2.80
CA ALA A 84 -17.72 19.51 2.48
C ALA A 84 -16.45 18.76 2.05
N VAL A 85 -15.61 19.33 1.18
CA VAL A 85 -14.35 18.68 0.78
C VAL A 85 -13.44 18.46 1.99
N LYS A 86 -13.27 19.48 2.84
CA LYS A 86 -12.46 19.37 4.08
C LYS A 86 -13.01 18.29 5.01
N LYS A 87 -14.33 18.24 5.18
CA LYS A 87 -15.03 17.24 5.99
C LYS A 87 -14.72 15.82 5.51
N TYR A 88 -14.92 15.55 4.23
CA TYR A 88 -14.68 14.22 3.66
C TYR A 88 -13.19 13.83 3.64
N LEU A 89 -12.27 14.76 3.39
CA LEU A 89 -10.83 14.49 3.50
C LEU A 89 -10.39 14.17 4.94
N THR A 90 -10.95 14.88 5.92
CA THR A 90 -10.70 14.59 7.34
C THR A 90 -11.20 13.20 7.71
N ALA A 91 -12.43 12.87 7.31
CA ALA A 91 -13.02 11.56 7.55
C ALA A 91 -12.23 10.42 6.89
N ARG A 92 -11.73 10.62 5.66
CA ARG A 92 -10.84 9.66 4.96
C ARG A 92 -9.62 9.32 5.83
N ASN A 93 -8.97 10.34 6.39
CA ASN A 93 -7.78 10.14 7.23
C ASN A 93 -8.13 9.42 8.55
N GLN A 94 -9.29 9.73 9.14
CA GLN A 94 -9.80 9.02 10.32
C GLN A 94 -10.10 7.55 10.04
N ILE A 95 -10.73 7.23 8.89
CA ILE A 95 -10.97 5.85 8.45
C ILE A 95 -9.66 5.07 8.41
N VAL A 96 -8.64 5.61 7.72
CA VAL A 96 -7.34 4.93 7.63
C VAL A 96 -6.76 4.71 9.02
N ALA A 97 -6.75 5.72 9.88
CA ALA A 97 -6.18 5.63 11.22
C ALA A 97 -6.91 4.59 12.10
N GLU A 98 -8.24 4.60 12.14
CA GLU A 98 -9.02 3.68 12.98
C GLU A 98 -9.01 2.25 12.42
N CYS A 99 -9.05 2.05 11.10
CA CYS A 99 -8.86 0.72 10.52
C CYS A 99 -7.50 0.12 10.91
N LEU A 100 -6.41 0.90 10.83
CA LEU A 100 -5.08 0.43 11.23
C LEU A 100 -5.01 0.13 12.72
N LYS A 101 -5.53 1.04 13.56
CA LYS A 101 -5.57 0.87 15.01
C LYS A 101 -6.37 -0.38 15.41
N TYR A 102 -7.58 -0.54 14.88
CA TYR A 102 -8.42 -1.71 15.13
C TYR A 102 -7.65 -3.01 14.89
N HIS A 103 -6.98 -3.12 13.73
CA HIS A 103 -6.23 -4.34 13.40
C HIS A 103 -4.95 -4.53 14.21
N LYS A 104 -4.26 -3.45 14.59
CA LYS A 104 -3.15 -3.54 15.55
C LYS A 104 -3.63 -4.03 16.92
N ASP A 105 -4.78 -3.55 17.39
CA ASP A 105 -5.37 -3.93 18.69
C ASP A 105 -5.87 -5.38 18.69
N GLN A 106 -6.15 -5.95 17.52
CA GLN A 106 -6.44 -7.38 17.39
C GLN A 106 -5.21 -8.28 17.46
N ILE A 107 -3.98 -7.73 17.35
CA ILE A 107 -2.75 -8.50 17.56
C ILE A 107 -2.59 -8.74 19.06
N LYS A 108 -3.14 -9.87 19.52
CA LYS A 108 -3.21 -10.22 20.94
C LYS A 108 -2.31 -11.39 21.28
N GLU A 109 -1.78 -11.32 22.49
CA GLU A 109 -1.05 -12.40 23.14
C GLU A 109 -2.05 -13.16 24.01
N GLU A 110 -2.30 -14.43 23.70
CA GLU A 110 -3.16 -15.28 24.52
C GLU A 110 -2.31 -16.37 25.18
N TRP A 111 -2.43 -16.44 26.50
CA TRP A 111 -1.74 -17.42 27.34
C TRP A 111 -2.61 -18.66 27.51
N HIS A 112 -2.09 -19.81 27.10
CA HIS A 112 -2.76 -21.10 27.26
C HIS A 112 -2.08 -21.89 28.37
N GLU A 113 -2.73 -21.94 29.53
CA GLU A 113 -2.33 -22.77 30.67
C GLU A 113 -3.25 -24.00 30.70
N LYS A 114 -2.72 -25.20 30.41
CA LYS A 114 -3.43 -26.46 30.65
C LYS A 114 -2.51 -27.55 31.17
N ASP A 115 -2.96 -28.15 32.27
CA ASP A 115 -2.53 -29.44 32.82
C ASP A 115 -2.79 -30.57 31.81
N ALA A 116 -1.77 -31.04 31.10
CA ALA A 116 -1.68 -32.43 30.63
C ALA A 116 -0.35 -32.73 29.90
N GLY A 117 0.42 -33.65 30.46
CA GLY A 117 1.21 -34.63 29.69
C GLY A 117 2.28 -34.08 28.76
N TYR A 118 3.44 -33.76 29.34
CA TYR A 118 4.79 -33.89 28.76
C TYR A 118 5.16 -33.20 27.42
N PHE A 119 4.26 -32.56 26.67
CA PHE A 119 4.64 -31.93 25.38
C PHE A 119 4.06 -30.52 25.08
N ASN A 120 3.07 -30.02 25.82
CA ASN A 120 2.43 -28.71 25.56
C ASN A 120 2.01 -27.96 26.85
N ALA A 121 2.82 -28.02 27.91
CA ALA A 121 2.60 -27.16 29.07
C ALA A 121 3.05 -25.73 28.71
N ASN A 122 2.13 -24.76 28.77
CA ASN A 122 2.35 -23.31 28.60
C ASN A 122 2.72 -22.87 27.17
N ALA A 123 1.73 -22.41 26.40
CA ALA A 123 1.93 -21.82 25.07
C ALA A 123 1.38 -20.39 25.02
N VAL A 124 2.04 -19.52 24.24
CA VAL A 124 1.50 -18.20 23.88
C VAL A 124 1.09 -18.25 22.43
N SER A 125 -0.15 -17.90 22.10
CA SER A 125 -0.55 -17.71 20.70
C SER A 125 -0.58 -16.23 20.34
N LEU A 126 0.01 -15.88 19.20
CA LEU A 126 -0.15 -14.57 18.60
C LEU A 126 -1.27 -14.64 17.57
N LYS A 127 -2.43 -14.05 17.88
CA LYS A 127 -3.57 -14.06 16.97
C LYS A 127 -3.46 -12.93 15.95
N ASN A 128 -3.68 -13.26 14.67
CA ASN A 128 -3.91 -12.29 13.63
C ASN A 128 -5.19 -12.64 12.84
N PRO A 129 -6.34 -12.02 13.16
CA PRO A 129 -7.61 -12.37 12.53
C PRO A 129 -7.64 -12.08 11.02
N LEU A 130 -6.80 -11.17 10.51
CA LEU A 130 -6.72 -10.90 9.08
C LEU A 130 -6.04 -12.03 8.29
N ARG A 131 -5.19 -12.82 8.94
CA ARG A 131 -4.55 -13.99 8.31
C ARG A 131 -5.21 -15.31 8.69
N LYS A 132 -6.15 -15.32 9.65
CA LYS A 132 -6.73 -16.54 10.24
C LYS A 132 -5.66 -17.53 10.71
N VAL A 133 -4.51 -17.01 11.16
CA VAL A 133 -3.42 -17.82 11.71
C VAL A 133 -3.36 -17.55 13.20
N ASP A 134 -3.53 -18.61 13.98
CA ASP A 134 -3.11 -18.67 15.37
C ASP A 134 -1.73 -19.32 15.36
N GLU A 135 -0.69 -18.55 15.68
CA GLU A 135 0.68 -19.09 15.75
C GLU A 135 1.04 -19.43 17.19
N PRO A 136 1.12 -20.73 17.54
CA PRO A 136 1.51 -21.16 18.87
C PRO A 136 3.02 -21.10 19.05
N PHE A 137 3.47 -20.45 20.13
CA PHE A 137 4.85 -20.47 20.61
C PHE A 137 4.92 -21.36 21.87
N LYS A 138 5.80 -22.36 21.88
CA LYS A 138 5.96 -23.29 23.01
C LYS A 138 6.80 -22.67 24.14
N TRP A 139 6.69 -23.18 25.37
CA TRP A 139 7.49 -22.71 26.51
C TRP A 139 9.02 -22.82 26.32
N ASP A 140 9.51 -23.84 25.61
CA ASP A 140 10.95 -23.93 25.24
C ASP A 140 11.36 -22.80 24.28
N ASP A 141 10.40 -22.25 23.52
CA ASP A 141 10.49 -21.01 22.76
C ASP A 141 10.14 -19.76 23.60
N MET A 142 10.33 -19.79 24.93
CA MET A 142 10.35 -18.60 25.81
C MET A 142 11.68 -18.43 26.56
N SER A 143 12.72 -19.18 26.15
CA SER A 143 14.13 -18.80 26.35
C SER A 143 14.37 -17.34 25.88
N PRO A 144 15.49 -16.68 26.23
CA PRO A 144 15.80 -15.35 25.68
C PRO A 144 15.65 -15.29 24.15
N LEU A 145 16.07 -16.35 23.46
CA LEU A 145 15.87 -16.53 22.02
C LEU A 145 14.38 -16.64 21.65
N GLY A 146 13.64 -17.45 22.40
CA GLY A 146 12.20 -17.60 22.25
C GLY A 146 11.39 -16.30 22.37
N LYS A 147 11.63 -15.52 23.44
CA LYS A 147 11.04 -14.18 23.63
C LYS A 147 11.39 -13.23 22.48
N TYR A 148 12.63 -13.31 22.00
CA TYR A 148 13.08 -12.54 20.86
C TYR A 148 12.31 -12.91 19.57
N LYS A 149 12.11 -14.21 19.28
CA LYS A 149 11.29 -14.67 18.14
C LYS A 149 9.86 -14.16 18.23
N PHE A 150 9.26 -14.25 19.40
CA PHE A 150 7.90 -13.78 19.65
C PHE A 150 7.76 -12.28 19.38
N GLN A 151 8.68 -11.47 19.90
CA GLN A 151 8.73 -10.02 19.65
C GLN A 151 8.96 -9.71 18.16
N CYS A 152 9.86 -10.45 17.50
CA CYS A 152 10.07 -10.33 16.07
C CYS A 152 8.76 -10.58 15.33
N ARG A 153 8.06 -11.70 15.58
CA ARG A 153 6.79 -12.05 14.92
C ARG A 153 5.71 -11.01 15.15
N ARG A 154 5.57 -10.51 16.38
CA ARG A 154 4.66 -9.41 16.71
C ARG A 154 4.97 -8.15 15.89
N LYS A 155 6.24 -7.77 15.78
CA LYS A 155 6.67 -6.65 14.93
C LYS A 155 6.37 -6.93 13.45
N GLN A 156 6.49 -8.17 12.98
CA GLN A 156 6.12 -8.52 11.60
C GLN A 156 4.64 -8.27 11.31
N PHE A 157 3.76 -8.68 12.21
CA PHE A 157 2.32 -8.43 12.05
C PHE A 157 1.97 -6.96 12.13
N GLN A 158 2.56 -6.21 13.07
CA GLN A 158 2.37 -4.76 13.15
C GLN A 158 2.83 -4.06 11.87
N THR A 159 4.01 -4.43 11.36
CA THR A 159 4.56 -3.89 10.11
C THR A 159 3.63 -4.18 8.94
N TRP A 160 3.09 -5.40 8.83
CA TRP A 160 2.15 -5.73 7.78
C TRP A 160 0.85 -4.92 7.87
N VAL A 161 0.36 -4.61 9.07
CA VAL A 161 -0.78 -3.70 9.24
C VAL A 161 -0.43 -2.30 8.72
N ASP A 162 0.73 -1.77 9.11
CA ASP A 162 1.20 -0.43 8.72
C ASP A 162 1.50 -0.26 7.23
N THR A 163 1.74 -1.36 6.53
CA THR A 163 2.16 -1.37 5.12
C THR A 163 1.09 -2.01 4.24
N GLY A 164 1.03 -3.35 4.22
CA GLY A 164 0.15 -4.12 3.35
C GLY A 164 -1.33 -3.85 3.57
N TYR A 165 -1.81 -3.89 4.82
CA TYR A 165 -3.22 -3.62 5.10
C TYR A 165 -3.59 -2.15 4.85
N LYS A 166 -2.72 -1.21 5.23
CA LYS A 166 -2.89 0.21 4.91
C LYS A 166 -3.12 0.43 3.41
N ALA A 167 -2.33 -0.21 2.56
CA ALA A 167 -2.49 -0.10 1.11
C ALA A 167 -3.81 -0.66 0.60
N GLN A 168 -4.32 -1.74 1.19
CA GLN A 168 -5.65 -2.26 0.85
C GLN A 168 -6.76 -1.27 1.19
N VAL A 169 -6.69 -0.63 2.38
CA VAL A 169 -7.63 0.42 2.78
C VAL A 169 -7.50 1.62 1.84
N GLU A 170 -6.29 2.07 1.52
CA GLU A 170 -6.08 3.20 0.61
C GLU A 170 -6.52 2.89 -0.84
N ALA A 171 -6.40 1.65 -1.30
CA ALA A 171 -6.91 1.22 -2.59
C ALA A 171 -8.45 1.29 -2.63
N HIS A 172 -9.12 0.86 -1.56
CA HIS A 172 -10.58 1.00 -1.43
C HIS A 172 -11.01 2.47 -1.42
N LEU A 173 -10.23 3.34 -0.78
CA LEU A 173 -10.45 4.78 -0.75
C LEU A 173 -9.96 5.51 -1.99
N SER A 174 -9.38 4.82 -2.98
CA SER A 174 -8.64 5.48 -4.08
C SER A 174 -9.43 6.53 -4.88
N PRO A 175 -10.75 6.40 -5.13
CA PRO A 175 -11.47 7.46 -5.85
C PRO A 175 -11.50 8.80 -5.08
N SER A 176 -11.39 8.76 -3.74
CA SER A 176 -11.35 9.96 -2.89
C SER A 176 -10.10 10.83 -3.12
N PHE A 177 -9.05 10.29 -3.77
CA PHE A 177 -7.87 11.07 -4.13
C PHE A 177 -8.14 12.17 -5.15
N SER A 178 -9.24 12.08 -5.87
CA SER A 178 -9.70 13.14 -6.78
C SER A 178 -10.42 14.28 -6.05
N TRP A 179 -10.86 14.10 -4.80
CA TRP A 179 -11.66 15.12 -4.08
C TRP A 179 -10.99 16.49 -3.94
N PRO A 180 -9.66 16.62 -3.82
CA PRO A 180 -9.01 17.93 -3.86
C PRO A 180 -9.22 18.70 -5.18
N LEU A 181 -9.54 18.02 -6.29
CA LEU A 181 -9.86 18.67 -7.57
C LEU A 181 -11.22 19.38 -7.57
N TYR A 182 -12.06 19.11 -6.57
CA TYR A 182 -13.33 19.81 -6.38
C TYR A 182 -13.15 21.18 -5.72
N PHE A 183 -11.96 21.51 -5.22
CA PHE A 183 -11.70 22.84 -4.68
C PHE A 183 -11.78 23.90 -5.79
N PRO A 184 -12.60 24.95 -5.63
CA PRO A 184 -12.70 26.04 -6.59
C PRO A 184 -11.45 26.95 -6.61
N THR A 185 -10.57 26.84 -5.61
CA THR A 185 -9.28 27.54 -5.55
C THR A 185 -8.21 26.54 -5.09
N PRO A 186 -7.08 26.40 -5.78
CA PRO A 186 -6.08 25.40 -5.41
C PRO A 186 -5.43 25.68 -4.05
N TYR A 187 -5.62 24.79 -3.07
CA TYR A 187 -4.86 24.80 -1.82
C TYR A 187 -3.49 24.14 -2.04
N ALA A 188 -2.41 24.88 -1.79
CA ALA A 188 -1.03 24.38 -1.90
C ALA A 188 -0.74 23.25 -0.88
N ASP A 189 -1.35 23.30 0.31
CA ASP A 189 -1.02 22.42 1.44
C ASP A 189 -1.49 20.97 1.25
N LEU A 190 -2.48 20.73 0.38
CA LEU A 190 -2.96 19.38 0.04
C LEU A 190 -2.18 18.73 -1.12
N ARG A 191 -1.27 19.47 -1.77
CA ARG A 191 -0.43 18.99 -2.88
C ARG A 191 0.87 18.32 -2.40
N SER A 192 1.33 18.64 -1.19
CA SER A 192 2.67 18.30 -0.68
C SER A 192 2.83 16.83 -0.28
N GLU A 193 1.78 16.16 0.21
CA GLU A 193 1.84 14.72 0.54
C GLU A 193 1.93 13.80 -0.70
N ASN A 194 1.70 14.33 -1.90
CA ASN A 194 1.51 13.56 -3.13
C ASN A 194 2.68 13.63 -4.12
N SER A 195 3.77 14.34 -3.81
CA SER A 195 4.79 14.74 -4.81
C SER A 195 6.21 14.20 -4.54
N ALA A 196 6.40 13.31 -3.56
CA ALA A 196 7.73 12.78 -3.26
C ALA A 196 8.18 11.80 -4.37
N HIS A 197 8.94 12.36 -5.32
CA HIS A 197 9.66 11.75 -6.44
C HIS A 197 8.81 11.20 -7.58
N VAL A 198 8.63 12.00 -8.63
CA VAL A 198 8.55 11.45 -9.99
C VAL A 198 9.45 12.23 -10.94
N ASP A 199 10.17 11.46 -11.74
CA ASP A 199 10.80 11.81 -13.01
C ASP A 199 9.99 12.88 -13.77
N GLU A 200 10.62 14.05 -13.97
CA GLU A 200 10.43 15.09 -15.00
C GLU A 200 9.05 15.32 -15.67
N GLY A 201 7.93 14.98 -15.03
CA GLY A 201 6.58 15.25 -15.52
C GLY A 201 5.96 16.41 -14.75
N GLN A 202 5.76 17.56 -15.40
CA GLN A 202 5.12 18.73 -14.80
C GLN A 202 3.75 18.38 -14.20
N ILE A 203 3.64 18.47 -12.87
CA ILE A 203 2.35 18.50 -12.17
C ILE A 203 1.74 19.89 -12.45
N THR A 204 0.70 19.94 -13.28
CA THR A 204 -0.05 21.19 -13.53
C THR A 204 -1.06 21.45 -12.41
N GLU A 205 -1.56 22.68 -12.28
CA GLU A 205 -2.53 23.08 -11.26
C GLU A 205 -3.85 22.28 -11.27
N THR A 206 -4.09 21.51 -12.34
CA THR A 206 -5.34 20.81 -12.66
C THR A 206 -5.27 19.29 -12.53
N THR A 207 -4.13 18.74 -12.10
CA THR A 207 -3.91 17.29 -12.07
C THR A 207 -3.47 16.83 -10.67
N VAL A 208 -4.11 15.79 -10.14
CA VAL A 208 -3.62 15.09 -8.93
C VAL A 208 -2.98 13.78 -9.36
N ARG A 209 -1.78 13.50 -8.86
CA ARG A 209 -1.07 12.24 -9.07
C ARG A 209 -0.74 11.64 -7.72
N ARG A 210 -0.99 10.34 -7.53
CA ARG A 210 -0.67 9.64 -6.28
C ARG A 210 0.01 8.32 -6.55
N LEU A 211 1.03 8.03 -5.75
CA LEU A 211 1.67 6.73 -5.73
C LEU A 211 0.77 5.74 -4.99
N MET A 212 0.25 4.78 -5.73
CA MET A 212 -0.54 3.66 -5.22
C MET A 212 0.40 2.50 -4.95
N MET A 213 0.47 2.08 -3.69
CA MET A 213 1.31 0.98 -3.26
C MET A 213 0.58 -0.35 -3.42
N ASP A 214 1.33 -1.39 -3.78
CA ASP A 214 0.88 -2.76 -3.86
C ASP A 214 1.84 -3.68 -3.11
N TYR A 215 1.26 -4.51 -2.25
CA TYR A 215 1.97 -5.40 -1.35
C TYR A 215 1.54 -6.83 -1.67
N PRO A 216 2.24 -7.50 -2.59
CA PRO A 216 1.85 -8.82 -3.11
C PRO A 216 1.94 -9.96 -2.09
N GLY A 217 2.51 -9.67 -0.91
CA GLY A 217 2.68 -10.63 0.17
C GLY A 217 4.15 -10.85 0.50
N TRP A 218 4.38 -11.54 1.61
CA TRP A 218 5.73 -11.86 2.07
C TRP A 218 6.32 -13.01 1.24
N MET A 219 7.59 -12.86 0.86
CA MET A 219 8.42 -13.92 0.30
C MET A 219 9.26 -14.52 1.42
N GLY A 220 9.31 -15.86 1.49
CA GLY A 220 9.92 -16.59 2.60
C GLY A 220 8.97 -16.72 3.80
N ASP A 221 9.01 -17.86 4.47
CA ASP A 221 8.15 -18.14 5.63
C ASP A 221 8.74 -17.52 6.90
N GLY A 222 10.08 -17.57 7.03
CA GLY A 222 10.80 -17.10 8.22
C GLY A 222 10.36 -17.79 9.52
N ALA A 223 9.59 -18.88 9.43
CA ALA A 223 8.98 -19.56 10.57
C ALA A 223 10.00 -20.28 11.44
N ASN A 224 11.14 -20.67 10.86
CA ASN A 224 12.18 -21.41 11.57
C ASN A 224 13.33 -20.48 11.96
N PHE A 225 13.08 -19.61 12.93
CA PHE A 225 14.15 -18.92 13.69
C PHE A 225 14.91 -19.91 14.59
N SER A 226 15.13 -21.15 14.17
CA SER A 226 15.78 -22.21 14.95
C SER A 226 17.25 -21.92 15.27
N ILE A 227 17.77 -20.77 14.86
CA ILE A 227 19.18 -20.40 14.95
C ILE A 227 19.29 -19.04 15.62
N GLY A 228 20.11 -18.95 16.67
CA GLY A 228 20.26 -17.80 17.56
C GLY A 228 20.94 -16.57 16.94
N TYR A 229 20.58 -16.22 15.71
CA TYR A 229 21.10 -15.06 15.00
C TYR A 229 20.34 -13.79 15.34
N ASP A 230 21.04 -12.65 15.31
CA ASP A 230 20.44 -11.33 15.46
C ASP A 230 19.74 -10.95 14.15
N VAL A 231 18.42 -11.11 14.10
CA VAL A 231 17.58 -10.79 12.96
C VAL A 231 17.15 -9.33 13.01
N CYS A 232 17.60 -8.55 12.03
CA CYS A 232 17.28 -7.14 11.93
C CYS A 232 16.11 -6.90 10.96
N TYR A 233 15.12 -6.13 11.40
CA TYR A 233 14.13 -5.55 10.49
C TYR A 233 14.78 -4.45 9.65
N PHE A 234 14.41 -4.39 8.38
CA PHE A 234 14.72 -3.26 7.53
C PHE A 234 13.52 -2.79 6.74
N ASP A 235 13.51 -1.49 6.46
CA ASP A 235 12.62 -0.85 5.51
C ASP A 235 13.43 0.14 4.68
N HIS A 236 13.22 0.14 3.37
CA HIS A 236 13.90 1.04 2.45
C HIS A 236 12.98 2.16 1.93
N GLU A 237 11.78 2.32 2.50
CA GLU A 237 10.85 3.40 2.15
C GLU A 237 11.51 4.78 2.23
N ASP A 238 12.19 5.10 3.33
CA ASP A 238 12.84 6.41 3.51
C ASP A 238 13.97 6.65 2.50
N LEU A 239 14.72 5.61 2.14
CA LEU A 239 15.75 5.70 1.12
C LEU A 239 15.14 6.01 -0.25
N PHE A 240 14.07 5.29 -0.62
CA PHE A 240 13.31 5.56 -1.83
C PHE A 240 12.73 6.99 -1.83
N ARG A 241 12.12 7.42 -0.72
CA ARG A 241 11.50 8.75 -0.59
C ARG A 241 12.48 9.91 -0.61
N LYS A 242 13.76 9.66 -0.35
CA LYS A 242 14.80 10.69 -0.31
C LYS A 242 15.69 10.70 -1.55
N HIS A 243 15.92 9.52 -2.15
CA HIS A 243 16.91 9.33 -3.21
C HIS A 243 16.30 8.85 -4.53
N GLY A 244 14.98 8.64 -4.58
CA GLY A 244 14.27 8.25 -5.80
C GLY A 244 14.28 6.74 -6.06
N PRO A 245 14.07 6.32 -7.31
CA PRO A 245 13.87 4.90 -7.66
C PRO A 245 15.15 4.07 -7.51
N ILE A 246 14.97 2.75 -7.48
CA ILE A 246 16.08 1.81 -7.58
C ILE A 246 16.82 2.04 -8.90
N THR A 247 18.15 2.10 -8.86
CA THR A 247 19.03 2.26 -10.04
C THR A 247 19.95 1.06 -10.24
N LYS A 248 20.22 0.31 -9.17
CA LYS A 248 21.08 -0.87 -9.21
C LYS A 248 20.65 -1.92 -8.19
N VAL A 249 20.73 -3.18 -8.61
CA VAL A 249 20.53 -4.35 -7.75
C VAL A 249 21.72 -5.29 -7.91
N ILE A 250 22.26 -5.78 -6.79
CA ILE A 250 23.21 -6.89 -6.79
C ILE A 250 22.63 -8.02 -5.94
N LEU A 251 22.56 -9.21 -6.52
CA LEU A 251 22.17 -10.44 -5.84
C LEU A 251 23.42 -11.28 -5.59
N HIS A 252 23.58 -11.73 -4.34
CA HIS A 252 24.62 -12.65 -3.89
C HIS A 252 23.99 -13.98 -3.53
N ALA A 253 24.52 -15.08 -4.06
CA ALA A 253 24.00 -16.41 -3.78
C ALA A 253 25.08 -17.48 -3.79
N GLY A 254 24.89 -18.47 -2.93
CA GLY A 254 25.58 -19.75 -2.97
C GLY A 254 24.54 -20.87 -2.97
N ASP A 255 24.52 -21.68 -1.91
CA ASP A 255 23.47 -22.68 -1.71
C ASP A 255 22.08 -22.06 -1.46
N ARG A 256 22.02 -20.76 -1.17
CA ARG A 256 20.81 -19.98 -0.88
C ARG A 256 21.00 -18.54 -1.39
N LEU A 257 19.96 -17.71 -1.23
CA LEU A 257 20.11 -16.27 -1.43
C LEU A 257 20.81 -15.68 -0.20
N ASP A 258 22.08 -15.31 -0.38
CA ASP A 258 22.97 -14.90 0.70
C ASP A 258 22.79 -13.42 1.02
N GLY A 259 22.58 -12.58 0.01
CA GLY A 259 22.32 -11.15 0.24
C GLY A 259 21.87 -10.36 -0.98
N ILE A 260 21.34 -9.17 -0.70
CA ILE A 260 20.87 -8.19 -1.69
C ILE A 260 21.49 -6.83 -1.36
N GLU A 261 21.99 -6.16 -2.40
CA GLU A 261 22.39 -4.76 -2.34
C GLU A 261 21.55 -3.95 -3.33
N LEU A 262 21.12 -2.76 -2.89
CA LEU A 262 20.27 -1.85 -3.66
C LEU A 262 20.88 -0.46 -3.67
N TRP A 263 20.69 0.24 -4.78
CA TRP A 263 20.97 1.66 -4.90
C TRP A 263 19.68 2.38 -5.25
N TYR A 264 19.48 3.52 -4.60
CA TYR A 264 18.41 4.47 -4.84
C TYR A 264 19.06 5.76 -5.35
N GLY A 265 18.87 6.08 -6.64
CA GLY A 265 19.71 7.09 -7.28
C GLY A 265 21.20 6.74 -7.15
N ASP A 266 21.98 7.65 -6.56
CA ASP A 266 23.41 7.43 -6.26
C ASP A 266 23.65 6.85 -4.85
N GLN A 267 22.61 6.74 -4.02
CA GLN A 267 22.73 6.29 -2.64
C GLN A 267 22.67 4.76 -2.55
N ARG A 268 23.75 4.16 -2.05
CA ARG A 268 23.78 2.74 -1.70
C ARG A 268 23.01 2.51 -0.39
N ALA A 269 22.12 1.53 -0.39
CA ALA A 269 21.50 1.00 0.82
C ALA A 269 22.45 0.02 1.54
N ASP A 270 22.27 -0.15 2.85
CA ASP A 270 22.94 -1.22 3.59
C ASP A 270 22.64 -2.57 2.95
N ILE A 271 23.64 -3.45 2.94
CA ILE A 271 23.45 -4.83 2.49
C ILE A 271 22.43 -5.54 3.39
N ARG A 272 21.51 -6.28 2.78
CA ARG A 272 20.60 -7.18 3.48
C ARG A 272 21.11 -8.60 3.27
N GLY A 273 21.55 -9.27 4.35
CA GLY A 273 22.32 -10.52 4.27
C GLY A 273 23.83 -10.27 4.11
N ALA A 274 24.52 -11.16 3.40
CA ALA A 274 25.98 -11.13 3.19
C ALA A 274 26.40 -11.03 1.74
N LYS A 275 27.64 -10.58 1.52
CA LYS A 275 28.37 -10.75 0.24
C LYS A 275 29.05 -12.12 0.19
N SER A 276 28.36 -13.15 0.65
CA SER A 276 28.83 -14.53 0.59
C SER A 276 28.17 -15.23 -0.61
N GLY A 277 28.73 -16.37 -0.98
CA GLY A 277 28.27 -17.14 -2.13
C GLY A 277 29.18 -16.96 -3.35
N TYR A 278 29.16 -17.96 -4.21
CA TYR A 278 30.01 -18.03 -5.41
C TYR A 278 29.31 -17.43 -6.65
N GLN A 279 28.01 -17.12 -6.57
CA GLN A 279 27.26 -16.44 -7.61
C GLN A 279 27.00 -14.98 -7.24
N GLN A 280 27.36 -14.08 -8.14
CA GLN A 280 26.97 -12.68 -8.08
C GLN A 280 26.31 -12.28 -9.39
N LYS A 281 25.15 -11.63 -9.32
CA LYS A 281 24.47 -11.05 -10.48
C LYS A 281 24.16 -9.58 -10.21
N THR A 282 24.51 -8.74 -11.18
CA THR A 282 24.29 -7.30 -11.11
C THR A 282 23.31 -6.89 -12.20
N LEU A 283 22.35 -6.06 -11.81
CA LEU A 283 21.42 -5.38 -12.69
C LEU A 283 21.58 -3.88 -12.47
N GLU A 284 22.01 -3.17 -13.51
CA GLU A 284 22.03 -1.71 -13.55
C GLU A 284 20.88 -1.26 -14.44
N LEU A 285 20.00 -0.42 -13.89
CA LEU A 285 18.84 0.11 -14.59
C LEU A 285 19.25 1.39 -15.32
N LYS A 286 19.00 1.42 -16.63
CA LYS A 286 19.17 2.65 -17.40
C LYS A 286 18.07 3.64 -17.05
N THR A 287 18.28 4.91 -17.39
CA THR A 287 17.24 5.94 -17.28
C THR A 287 15.95 5.47 -17.95
N GLY A 288 14.85 5.45 -17.17
CA GLY A 288 13.54 4.99 -17.63
C GLY A 288 13.34 3.47 -17.64
N GLU A 289 14.32 2.66 -17.25
CA GLU A 289 14.09 1.23 -16.97
C GLU A 289 13.57 1.03 -15.55
N MET A 290 12.68 0.05 -15.39
CA MET A 290 12.02 -0.26 -14.13
C MET A 290 11.99 -1.77 -13.93
N ILE A 291 12.07 -2.21 -12.67
CA ILE A 291 11.84 -3.60 -12.31
C ILE A 291 10.34 -3.81 -12.20
N THR A 292 9.76 -4.64 -13.06
CA THR A 292 8.31 -4.88 -13.15
C THR A 292 7.93 -6.33 -12.88
N GLY A 293 8.91 -7.22 -12.82
CA GLY A 293 8.73 -8.61 -12.42
C GLY A 293 9.68 -9.00 -11.31
N LEU A 294 9.13 -9.66 -10.30
CA LEU A 294 9.87 -10.23 -9.19
C LEU A 294 9.32 -11.60 -8.85
N TRP A 295 10.26 -12.48 -8.59
CA TRP A 295 10.02 -13.88 -8.35
C TRP A 295 11.01 -14.36 -7.31
N ALA A 296 10.54 -15.06 -6.30
CA ALA A 296 11.41 -15.69 -5.32
C ALA A 296 10.89 -17.07 -4.94
N ASN A 297 11.82 -17.91 -4.52
CA ASN A 297 11.52 -19.18 -3.87
C ASN A 297 11.97 -19.11 -2.42
N GLY A 298 11.08 -19.46 -1.49
CA GLY A 298 11.38 -19.59 -0.07
C GLY A 298 11.39 -21.05 0.32
N GLY A 299 12.47 -21.51 0.95
CA GLY A 299 12.41 -22.74 1.75
C GLY A 299 11.62 -22.52 3.04
N SER A 300 11.58 -23.53 3.92
CA SER A 300 10.96 -23.42 5.26
C SER A 300 11.63 -22.33 6.13
N ASP A 301 12.88 -21.98 5.83
CA ASP A 301 13.71 -21.16 6.72
C ASP A 301 14.14 -19.84 6.07
N VAL A 302 14.59 -19.85 4.81
CA VAL A 302 15.19 -18.68 4.12
C VAL A 302 14.91 -18.68 2.61
N LEU A 303 15.13 -17.54 1.96
CA LEU A 303 15.06 -17.44 0.50
C LEU A 303 16.18 -18.25 -0.18
N THR A 304 15.81 -19.03 -1.19
CA THR A 304 16.74 -19.94 -1.91
C THR A 304 16.99 -19.51 -3.34
N ALA A 305 16.11 -18.69 -3.91
CA ALA A 305 16.24 -18.22 -5.27
C ALA A 305 15.50 -16.89 -5.46
N MET A 306 16.00 -16.06 -6.38
CA MET A 306 15.36 -14.81 -6.77
C MET A 306 15.60 -14.54 -8.25
N LYS A 307 14.57 -14.01 -8.92
CA LYS A 307 14.62 -13.51 -10.28
C LYS A 307 13.95 -12.15 -10.36
N LEU A 308 14.58 -11.23 -11.09
CA LEU A 308 14.08 -9.89 -11.39
C LEU A 308 14.01 -9.72 -12.89
N SER A 309 12.95 -9.10 -13.40
CA SER A 309 12.86 -8.66 -14.80
C SER A 309 12.61 -7.16 -14.89
N THR A 310 13.13 -6.58 -15.96
CA THR A 310 13.00 -5.15 -16.23
C THR A 310 12.25 -4.88 -17.52
N THR A 311 11.54 -3.77 -17.53
CA THR A 311 10.94 -3.17 -18.71
C THR A 311 11.39 -1.72 -18.82
N SER A 312 11.48 -1.19 -20.04
CA SER A 312 11.63 0.25 -20.28
C SER A 312 10.29 0.97 -20.17
N GLN A 313 10.33 2.30 -20.13
CA GLN A 313 9.17 3.19 -20.14
C GLN A 313 8.17 2.93 -21.29
N ASP A 314 8.64 2.44 -22.44
CA ASP A 314 7.82 2.06 -23.59
C ASP A 314 7.20 0.64 -23.47
N GLY A 315 7.34 -0.01 -22.31
CA GLY A 315 6.81 -1.35 -22.03
C GLY A 315 7.65 -2.51 -22.57
N GLN A 316 8.76 -2.24 -23.28
CA GLN A 316 9.59 -3.33 -23.82
C GLN A 316 10.40 -4.02 -22.72
N ALA A 317 10.43 -5.35 -22.71
CA ALA A 317 11.31 -6.12 -21.84
C ALA A 317 12.79 -5.85 -22.17
N ARG A 318 13.61 -5.55 -21.16
CA ARG A 318 15.03 -5.16 -21.35
C ARG A 318 16.02 -6.15 -20.78
N GLY A 319 15.70 -6.78 -19.65
CA GLY A 319 16.65 -7.65 -18.99
C GLY A 319 16.02 -8.54 -17.93
N THR A 320 16.80 -9.52 -17.50
CA THR A 320 16.47 -10.40 -16.39
C THR A 320 17.76 -10.80 -15.69
N ILE A 321 17.76 -10.75 -14.36
CA ILE A 321 18.78 -11.40 -13.55
C ILE A 321 18.13 -12.45 -12.66
N SER A 322 18.83 -13.55 -12.42
CA SER A 322 18.37 -14.60 -11.52
C SER A 322 19.53 -15.25 -10.81
N VAL A 323 19.33 -15.58 -9.54
CA VAL A 323 20.24 -16.39 -8.71
C VAL A 323 19.44 -17.51 -8.05
N ALA A 324 20.11 -18.63 -7.81
CA ALA A 324 19.48 -19.84 -7.30
C ALA A 324 20.47 -20.69 -6.53
N ARG A 325 19.95 -21.51 -5.61
CA ARG A 325 20.65 -22.67 -5.10
C ARG A 325 21.13 -23.58 -6.25
N ASP A 326 22.35 -24.06 -6.14
CA ASP A 326 22.92 -25.05 -7.05
C ASP A 326 21.98 -26.24 -7.31
N GLY A 327 21.86 -26.62 -8.58
CA GLY A 327 21.04 -27.76 -9.02
C GLY A 327 19.55 -27.47 -9.26
N ILE A 328 19.07 -26.23 -9.10
CA ILE A 328 17.69 -25.86 -9.42
C ILE A 328 17.65 -24.91 -10.63
N GLU A 329 17.11 -25.37 -11.76
CA GLU A 329 16.92 -24.49 -12.91
C GLU A 329 15.82 -23.42 -12.66
N PRO A 330 16.06 -22.14 -13.02
CA PRO A 330 15.07 -21.07 -12.97
C PRO A 330 13.75 -21.35 -13.70
N SER A 331 13.79 -22.23 -14.70
CA SER A 331 12.65 -22.67 -15.51
C SER A 331 11.62 -23.50 -14.72
N ALA A 332 12.02 -24.11 -13.59
CA ALA A 332 11.20 -25.02 -12.80
C ALA A 332 10.58 -24.38 -11.53
N TRP A 333 10.77 -23.07 -11.31
CA TRP A 333 10.35 -22.43 -10.05
C TRP A 333 8.85 -22.15 -10.03
N ASN A 334 8.15 -22.79 -9.08
CA ASN A 334 6.86 -22.33 -8.60
C ASN A 334 7.12 -21.26 -7.54
N TYR A 335 7.12 -20.00 -7.97
CA TYR A 335 7.30 -18.82 -7.12
C TYR A 335 6.24 -18.79 -6.01
N SER A 336 6.47 -18.20 -4.83
CA SER A 336 5.46 -18.18 -3.77
C SER A 336 5.37 -16.83 -3.06
N PHE A 337 4.14 -16.34 -2.92
CA PHE A 337 3.77 -15.27 -1.99
C PHE A 337 2.85 -15.87 -0.92
N ASP A 338 3.13 -15.61 0.36
CA ASP A 338 2.32 -16.06 1.50
C ASP A 338 1.96 -17.58 1.50
N GLY A 339 2.92 -18.45 1.15
CA GLY A 339 2.73 -19.91 1.17
C GLY A 339 1.88 -20.48 0.03
N HIS A 340 1.36 -19.62 -0.86
CA HIS A 340 0.68 -20.01 -2.08
C HIS A 340 1.65 -19.96 -3.26
N LYS A 341 1.63 -20.99 -4.12
CA LYS A 341 2.41 -21.03 -5.36
C LYS A 341 1.86 -19.98 -6.34
N GLY A 342 2.63 -18.92 -6.61
CA GLY A 342 2.42 -17.92 -7.65
C GLY A 342 3.58 -16.91 -7.72
N GLY A 343 3.92 -16.46 -8.93
CA GLY A 343 4.79 -15.30 -9.17
C GLY A 343 3.94 -14.06 -9.45
N LEU A 344 4.44 -12.86 -9.17
CA LEU A 344 3.79 -11.65 -9.64
C LEU A 344 3.98 -11.58 -11.15
N LYS A 345 2.88 -11.72 -11.90
CA LYS A 345 2.87 -11.61 -13.35
C LYS A 345 3.00 -10.14 -13.72
N ASN A 346 3.83 -9.87 -14.74
CA ASN A 346 4.08 -8.55 -15.35
C ASN A 346 2.80 -7.72 -15.46
N ASP A 347 2.56 -6.83 -14.51
CA ASP A 347 1.69 -5.68 -14.72
C ASP A 347 2.62 -4.55 -15.15
N GLU A 348 2.60 -4.24 -16.44
CA GLU A 348 3.50 -3.25 -17.07
C GLU A 348 3.38 -1.85 -16.44
N THR A 349 2.32 -1.62 -15.65
CA THR A 349 2.08 -0.35 -14.96
C THR A 349 2.71 -0.27 -13.57
N LYS A 350 3.07 -1.41 -12.95
CA LYS A 350 3.59 -1.48 -11.58
C LYS A 350 5.08 -1.71 -11.59
N ARG A 351 5.81 -0.90 -10.82
CA ARG A 351 7.26 -1.03 -10.63
C ARG A 351 7.60 -1.35 -9.19
N LEU A 352 8.63 -2.15 -8.99
CA LEU A 352 9.24 -2.36 -7.67
C LEU A 352 9.85 -1.03 -7.21
N LEU A 353 9.41 -0.56 -6.05
CA LEU A 353 9.86 0.70 -5.48
C LEU A 353 10.94 0.44 -4.43
N TRP A 354 10.69 -0.47 -3.49
CA TRP A 354 11.66 -0.85 -2.46
C TRP A 354 11.35 -2.23 -1.87
N PHE A 355 12.17 -2.63 -0.90
CA PHE A 355 11.96 -3.81 -0.09
C PHE A 355 11.93 -3.48 1.39
N CYS A 356 11.09 -4.20 2.14
CA CYS A 356 11.21 -4.29 3.59
C CYS A 356 11.23 -5.76 4.01
N GLY A 357 11.70 -6.04 5.23
CA GLY A 357 11.70 -7.41 5.75
C GLY A 357 12.77 -7.68 6.79
N TRP A 358 13.22 -8.93 6.84
CA TRP A 358 14.10 -9.44 7.89
C TRP A 358 15.29 -10.20 7.29
N SER A 359 16.49 -9.79 7.71
CA SER A 359 17.76 -10.45 7.40
C SER A 359 18.57 -10.64 8.68
N ILE A 360 19.61 -11.47 8.63
CA ILE A 360 20.60 -11.46 9.73
C ILE A 360 21.32 -10.11 9.72
N GLY A 361 21.53 -9.53 10.90
CA GLY A 361 22.36 -8.36 11.11
C GLY A 361 23.84 -8.67 10.88
N ASN A 362 24.69 -7.63 10.87
CA ASN A 362 26.15 -7.75 10.82
C ASN A 362 26.76 -8.38 9.55
N GLY A 363 26.05 -8.36 8.41
CA GLY A 363 26.61 -8.87 7.14
C GLY A 363 26.75 -10.39 7.07
N GLU A 364 26.02 -11.09 7.92
CA GLU A 364 25.88 -12.55 7.93
C GLU A 364 24.90 -13.03 6.83
N PRO A 365 25.06 -14.26 6.30
CA PRO A 365 24.31 -14.73 5.16
C PRO A 365 22.81 -14.87 5.45
N TYR A 366 22.04 -14.79 4.37
CA TYR A 366 20.62 -15.14 4.28
C TYR A 366 19.61 -14.02 4.56
N ILE A 367 18.54 -14.08 3.76
CA ILE A 367 17.34 -13.27 3.90
C ILE A 367 16.20 -14.20 4.29
N TYR A 368 15.60 -13.95 5.46
CA TYR A 368 14.51 -14.78 6.02
C TYR A 368 13.17 -14.46 5.38
N ARG A 369 12.89 -13.17 5.28
CA ARG A 369 11.64 -12.67 4.73
C ARG A 369 11.86 -11.38 4.01
N LEU A 370 11.15 -11.24 2.91
CA LEU A 370 11.22 -10.07 2.07
C LEU A 370 9.83 -9.72 1.57
N LEU A 371 9.36 -8.52 1.87
CA LEU A 371 8.16 -7.95 1.31
C LEU A 371 8.59 -6.96 0.23
N PRO A 372 8.35 -7.27 -1.05
CA PRO A 372 8.54 -6.29 -2.09
C PRO A 372 7.40 -5.29 -2.06
N VAL A 373 7.72 -4.02 -2.25
CA VAL A 373 6.72 -2.98 -2.37
C VAL A 373 6.70 -2.51 -3.81
N PHE A 374 5.62 -2.84 -4.50
CA PHE A 374 5.36 -2.35 -5.84
C PHE A 374 4.53 -1.07 -5.75
N GLY A 375 4.56 -0.28 -6.80
CA GLY A 375 3.59 0.78 -6.94
C GLY A 375 3.49 1.30 -8.35
N HIS A 376 2.43 2.06 -8.56
CA HIS A 376 2.14 2.75 -9.81
C HIS A 376 1.60 4.13 -9.47
N TYR A 377 1.74 5.08 -10.39
CA TYR A 377 1.10 6.37 -10.19
C TYR A 377 -0.29 6.36 -10.83
N GLN A 378 -1.30 6.58 -10.00
CA GLN A 378 -2.62 6.90 -10.48
C GLN A 378 -2.72 8.42 -10.66
N THR A 379 -3.29 8.83 -11.79
CA THR A 379 -3.42 10.24 -12.16
C THR A 379 -4.89 10.56 -12.39
N TRP A 380 -5.35 11.66 -11.79
CA TRP A 380 -6.68 12.22 -11.99
C TRP A 380 -6.51 13.58 -12.65
N GLY A 381 -7.04 13.72 -13.86
CA GLY A 381 -7.04 14.97 -14.62
C GLY A 381 -8.13 15.93 -14.14
N PRO A 382 -8.23 17.12 -14.76
CA PRO A 382 -9.27 18.08 -14.42
C PRO A 382 -10.66 17.45 -14.55
N LEU A 383 -11.53 17.79 -13.59
CA LEU A 383 -12.96 17.51 -13.70
C LEU A 383 -13.51 18.39 -14.82
N GLN A 384 -13.93 17.78 -15.93
CA GLN A 384 -14.52 18.48 -17.08
C GLN A 384 -15.81 19.18 -16.72
#